data_AF-A0A7J4DX66-F1
#
_entry.id   AF-A0A7J4DX66-F1
#
_cell.length_a   1.000
_cell.length_b   1.000
_cell.length_c   1.000
_cell.angle_alpha   90.00
_cell.angle_beta   90.00
_cell.angle_gamma   90.00
#
_symmetry.space_group_name_H-M   'P 1'
#
loop_
_entity.id
_entity.type
_entity.pdbx_description
1 polymer ?
#
loop_
_entity_poly.entity_id
_entity_poly.type
_entity_poly.pdbx_seq_one_letter_code
_entity_poly.pdbx_strand_id
1 'polypeptide(L)'
;NRGIYPPINVLMSLSRLMKEGIGPGKTREDHANVSDQLYAAYARAQELRQLATIVGEESLSEIDRKYLRFAEAFEQKFLKQGFYENRSIEETLEIAWEVLSILPESELFKIKDEYIRKYHPKYRKKTQSQ
;
A
#
# COMPACT_ATOMS: atom_id res chain seq x y z
N ASN A 1 -18.67 8.22 -8.04
CA ASN A 1 -18.63 6.85 -7.47
C ASN A 1 -17.68 5.97 -8.29
N ARG A 2 -16.53 5.56 -7.72
CA ARG A 2 -15.45 4.81 -8.42
C ARG A 2 -15.63 3.28 -8.46
N GLY A 3 -16.80 2.76 -8.10
CA GLY A 3 -17.07 1.30 -8.10
C GLY A 3 -16.24 0.49 -7.11
N ILE A 4 -15.73 1.12 -6.04
CA ILE A 4 -14.95 0.48 -4.98
C ILE A 4 -15.93 0.05 -3.87
N TYR A 5 -15.93 -1.24 -3.56
CA TYR A 5 -16.66 -1.82 -2.45
C TYR A 5 -15.69 -2.62 -1.57
N PRO A 6 -15.73 -2.47 -0.24
CA PRO A 6 -16.48 -1.47 0.52
C PRO A 6 -15.90 -0.04 0.31
N PRO A 7 -16.74 1.01 0.32
CA PRO A 7 -16.28 2.38 0.05
C PRO A 7 -15.63 3.03 1.29
N ILE A 8 -14.54 2.44 1.79
CA ILE A 8 -13.82 2.91 2.98
C ILE A 8 -12.84 4.02 2.61
N ASN A 9 -12.91 5.14 3.31
CA ASN A 9 -11.91 6.21 3.21
C ASN A 9 -10.86 6.06 4.32
N VAL A 10 -9.72 5.45 3.97
CA VAL A 10 -8.63 5.19 4.91
C VAL A 10 -7.98 6.44 5.48
N LEU A 11 -7.97 7.56 4.74
CA LEU A 11 -7.36 8.82 5.21
C LEU A 11 -8.20 9.52 6.30
N MET A 12 -9.49 9.19 6.36
CA MET A 12 -10.42 9.69 7.38
C MET A 12 -10.72 8.66 8.47
N SER A 13 -10.12 7.46 8.38
CA SER A 13 -10.35 6.36 9.31
C SER A 13 -9.18 6.23 10.28
N LEU A 14 -9.47 5.97 11.55
CA LEU A 14 -8.45 5.81 12.58
C LEU A 14 -8.85 4.73 13.59
N SER A 15 -7.95 3.79 13.86
CA SER A 15 -8.05 2.89 15.00
C SER A 15 -7.02 3.29 16.06
N ARG A 16 -7.52 3.75 17.22
CA ARG A 16 -6.66 4.19 18.35
C ARG A 16 -5.91 3.03 19.01
N LEU A 17 -6.47 1.81 18.93
CA LEU A 17 -5.94 0.61 19.57
C LEU A 17 -5.10 -0.26 18.61
N MET A 18 -4.92 0.16 17.36
CA MET A 18 -4.20 -0.63 16.36
C MET A 18 -2.80 -1.07 16.84
N LYS A 19 -2.06 -0.17 17.50
CA LYS A 19 -0.71 -0.48 18.01
C LYS A 19 -0.68 -1.66 18.98
N GLU A 20 -1.77 -1.86 19.73
CA GLU A 20 -1.92 -2.96 20.67
C GLU A 20 -2.41 -4.24 19.97
N GLY A 21 -2.96 -4.16 18.76
CA GLY A 21 -3.51 -5.30 18.02
C GLY A 21 -2.57 -5.95 17.00
N ILE A 22 -1.41 -5.35 16.73
CA ILE A 22 -0.52 -5.76 15.63
C ILE A 22 0.85 -6.23 16.11
N GLY A 23 1.66 -6.76 15.17
CA GLY A 23 3.04 -7.17 15.43
C GLY A 23 3.21 -8.67 15.72
N PRO A 24 4.42 -9.08 16.13
CA PRO A 24 4.78 -10.47 16.39
C PRO A 24 3.84 -11.12 17.43
N GLY A 25 3.39 -12.34 17.16
CA GLY A 25 2.48 -13.08 18.04
C GLY A 25 1.02 -12.64 17.98
N LYS A 26 0.67 -11.64 17.15
CA LYS A 26 -0.72 -11.21 16.90
C LYS A 26 -1.07 -11.24 15.43
N THR A 27 -0.22 -10.64 14.60
CA THR A 27 -0.35 -10.63 13.14
C THR A 27 1.00 -10.99 12.52
N ARG A 28 1.75 -10.01 12.01
CA ARG A 28 3.08 -10.17 11.44
C ARG A 28 3.98 -9.00 11.84
N GLU A 29 5.29 -9.23 11.85
CA GLU A 29 6.30 -8.26 12.31
C GLU A 29 6.36 -6.95 11.51
N ASP A 30 5.98 -6.97 10.24
CA ASP A 30 6.03 -5.85 9.30
C ASP A 30 4.75 -5.01 9.26
N HIS A 31 3.67 -5.47 9.92
CA HIS A 31 2.34 -4.88 9.81
C HIS A 31 2.33 -3.36 10.06
N ALA A 32 2.95 -2.91 11.16
CA ALA A 32 2.98 -1.48 11.50
C ALA A 32 3.63 -0.65 10.39
N ASN A 33 4.79 -1.08 9.92
CA ASN A 33 5.55 -0.37 8.88
C ASN A 33 4.82 -0.36 7.54
N VAL A 34 4.23 -1.49 7.14
CA VAL A 34 3.46 -1.61 5.90
C VAL A 34 2.24 -0.71 5.93
N SER A 35 1.49 -0.68 7.04
CA SER A 35 0.34 0.22 7.20
C SER A 35 0.75 1.69 7.12
N ASP A 36 1.81 2.07 7.83
CA ASP A 36 2.31 3.45 7.84
C ASP A 36 2.79 3.90 6.44
N GLN A 37 3.45 3.01 5.70
CA GLN A 37 3.89 3.27 4.33
C GLN A 37 2.72 3.38 3.36
N LEU A 38 1.74 2.47 3.43
CA LEU A 38 0.53 2.54 2.61
C LEU A 38 -0.21 3.86 2.81
N TYR A 39 -0.39 4.26 4.07
CA TYR A 39 -1.06 5.52 4.40
C TYR A 39 -0.33 6.73 3.79
N ALA A 40 0.99 6.81 4.00
CA ALA A 40 1.80 7.92 3.48
C ALA A 40 1.79 7.98 1.94
N ALA A 41 1.95 6.82 1.30
CA ALA A 41 1.94 6.74 -0.16
C ALA A 41 0.57 7.12 -0.74
N TYR A 42 -0.52 6.70 -0.09
CA TYR A 42 -1.87 7.02 -0.55
C TYR A 42 -2.21 8.49 -0.34
N ALA A 43 -1.81 9.08 0.79
CA ALA A 43 -1.96 10.52 1.04
C ALA A 43 -1.25 11.36 -0.03
N ARG A 44 0.04 11.06 -0.30
CA ARG A 44 0.81 11.71 -1.35
C ARG A 44 0.16 11.55 -2.72
N ALA A 45 -0.35 10.37 -3.04
CA ALA A 45 -1.01 10.15 -4.33
C ALA A 45 -2.31 10.95 -4.47
N GLN A 46 -3.06 11.22 -3.39
CA GLN A 46 -4.22 12.12 -3.46
C GLN A 46 -3.81 13.57 -3.70
N GLU A 47 -2.73 14.05 -3.08
CA GLU A 47 -2.18 15.39 -3.35
C GLU A 47 -1.73 15.51 -4.81
N LEU A 48 -1.05 14.50 -5.34
CA LEU A 48 -0.62 14.45 -6.74
C LEU A 48 -1.80 14.40 -7.71
N ARG A 49 -2.89 13.70 -7.37
CA ARG A 49 -4.12 13.73 -8.18
C ARG A 49 -4.70 15.14 -8.26
N GLN A 50 -4.73 15.87 -7.14
CA GLN A 50 -5.18 17.27 -7.14
C GLN A 50 -4.25 18.14 -8.00
N LEU A 51 -2.94 17.99 -7.84
CA LEU A 51 -1.97 18.72 -8.65
C LEU A 51 -2.15 18.43 -10.15
N ALA A 52 -2.30 17.16 -10.53
CA ALA A 52 -2.51 16.74 -11.91
C ALA A 52 -3.73 17.42 -12.56
N THR A 53 -4.81 17.63 -11.79
CA THR A 53 -5.99 18.35 -12.31
C THR A 53 -5.74 19.83 -12.61
N ILE A 54 -4.69 20.42 -12.04
CA ILE A 54 -4.32 21.83 -12.23
C ILE A 54 -3.30 21.97 -13.36
N VAL A 55 -2.25 21.11 -13.38
CA VAL A 55 -1.08 21.29 -14.28
C VAL A 55 -0.98 20.26 -15.42
N GLY A 56 -1.88 19.28 -15.46
CA GLY A 56 -1.83 18.15 -16.41
C GLY A 56 -0.96 17.00 -15.92
N GLU A 57 -1.33 15.75 -16.22
CA GLU A 57 -0.61 14.54 -15.82
C GLU A 57 0.73 14.37 -16.57
N GLU A 58 0.81 14.91 -17.78
CA GLU A 58 2.02 14.99 -18.60
C GLU A 58 3.13 15.79 -17.92
N SER A 59 2.78 16.75 -17.05
CA SER A 59 3.72 17.60 -16.34
C SER A 59 4.32 16.94 -15.08
N LEU A 60 3.82 15.76 -14.70
CA LEU A 60 4.31 15.05 -13.52
C LEU A 60 5.61 14.28 -13.77
N SER A 61 6.44 14.18 -12.72
CA SER A 61 7.64 13.36 -12.75
C SER A 61 7.31 11.87 -12.90
N GLU A 62 8.28 11.05 -13.32
CA GLU A 62 8.08 9.60 -13.40
C GLU A 62 7.71 8.98 -12.04
N ILE A 63 8.29 9.49 -10.95
CA ILE A 63 7.99 9.04 -9.59
C ILE A 63 6.55 9.39 -9.23
N ASP A 64 6.10 10.60 -9.54
CA ASP A 64 4.72 11.02 -9.24
C ASP A 64 3.69 10.21 -10.03
N ARG A 65 3.97 9.90 -11.30
CA ARG A 65 3.15 8.97 -12.09
C ARG A 65 3.10 7.57 -11.48
N LYS A 66 4.18 7.08 -10.85
CA LYS A 66 4.16 5.82 -10.10
C LYS A 66 3.29 5.90 -8.85
N TYR A 67 3.24 7.03 -8.15
CA TYR A 67 2.30 7.25 -7.05
C TYR A 67 0.84 7.23 -7.52
N LEU A 68 0.53 7.81 -8.68
CA LEU A 68 -0.81 7.72 -9.26
C LEU A 68 -1.20 6.27 -9.59
N ARG A 69 -0.30 5.51 -10.21
CA ARG A 69 -0.49 4.06 -10.47
C ARG A 69 -0.63 3.25 -9.19
N PHE A 70 0.17 3.57 -8.17
CA PHE A 70 0.05 2.97 -6.85
C PHE A 70 -1.34 3.21 -6.27
N ALA A 71 -1.88 4.43 -6.33
CA ALA A 71 -3.20 4.72 -5.78
C ALA A 71 -4.32 3.98 -6.50
N GLU A 72 -4.23 3.83 -7.83
CA GLU A 72 -5.19 3.01 -8.58
C GLU A 72 -5.12 1.53 -8.16
N ALA A 73 -3.90 0.97 -8.06
CA ALA A 73 -3.73 -0.41 -7.61
C ALA A 73 -4.18 -0.61 -6.15
N PHE A 74 -3.91 0.36 -5.27
CA PHE A 74 -4.37 0.35 -3.89
C PHE A 74 -5.91 0.34 -3.83
N GLU A 75 -6.57 1.20 -4.61
CA GLU A 75 -8.03 1.25 -4.68
C GLU A 75 -8.64 -0.05 -5.25
N GLN A 76 -8.06 -0.60 -6.32
CA GLN A 76 -8.63 -1.74 -7.04
C GLN A 76 -8.26 -3.11 -6.47
N LYS A 77 -7.11 -3.24 -5.80
CA LYS A 77 -6.63 -4.52 -5.25
C LYS A 77 -6.70 -4.58 -3.73
N PHE A 78 -6.29 -3.51 -3.06
CA PHE A 78 -6.21 -3.50 -1.60
C PHE A 78 -7.57 -3.15 -0.98
N LEU A 79 -8.17 -2.01 -1.34
CA LEU A 79 -9.45 -1.57 -0.77
C LEU A 79 -10.65 -2.35 -1.29
N LYS A 80 -10.68 -2.61 -2.60
CA LYS A 80 -11.77 -3.34 -3.22
C LYS A 80 -11.71 -4.81 -2.80
N GLN A 81 -12.80 -5.29 -2.24
CA GLN A 81 -12.99 -6.67 -1.79
C GLN A 81 -14.39 -7.13 -2.15
N GLY A 82 -14.53 -8.38 -2.58
CA GLY A 82 -15.83 -8.99 -2.86
C GLY A 82 -16.70 -9.08 -1.61
N PHE A 83 -18.02 -9.04 -1.77
CA PHE A 83 -18.97 -9.16 -0.65
C PHE A 83 -18.80 -10.47 0.15
N TYR A 84 -18.44 -11.55 -0.53
CA TYR A 84 -18.21 -12.88 0.08
C TYR A 84 -16.72 -13.21 0.22
N GLU A 85 -15.83 -12.27 -0.07
CA GLU A 85 -14.40 -12.46 0.06
C GLU A 85 -13.99 -12.23 1.51
N ASN A 86 -13.30 -13.20 2.10
CA ASN A 86 -12.77 -13.11 3.45
C ASN A 86 -11.25 -13.27 3.40
N ARG A 87 -10.52 -12.17 3.61
CA ARG A 87 -9.05 -12.14 3.57
C ARG A 87 -8.47 -12.33 4.96
N SER A 88 -7.48 -13.19 5.08
CA SER A 88 -6.63 -13.25 6.27
C SER A 88 -5.76 -11.98 6.37
N ILE A 89 -5.18 -11.76 7.55
CA ILE A 89 -4.26 -10.63 7.72
C ILE A 89 -2.99 -10.83 6.89
N GLU A 90 -2.51 -12.06 6.76
CA GLU A 90 -1.36 -12.42 5.93
C GLU A 90 -1.65 -12.09 4.47
N GLU A 91 -2.79 -12.53 3.93
CA GLU A 91 -3.20 -12.21 2.56
C GLU A 91 -3.31 -10.70 2.32
N THR A 92 -3.87 -9.98 3.29
CA THR A 92 -3.96 -8.51 3.24
C THR A 92 -2.57 -7.87 3.17
N LEU A 93 -1.62 -8.34 3.98
CA LEU A 93 -0.25 -7.84 3.96
C LEU A 93 0.51 -8.27 2.69
N GLU A 94 0.21 -9.42 2.09
CA GLU A 94 0.75 -9.80 0.78
C GLU A 94 0.26 -8.85 -0.32
N ILE A 95 -1.04 -8.56 -0.38
CA ILE A 95 -1.60 -7.58 -1.33
C ILE A 95 -0.98 -6.20 -1.10
N ALA A 96 -0.75 -5.80 0.15
CA ALA A 96 -0.06 -4.56 0.48
C ALA A 96 1.34 -4.49 -0.14
N TRP A 97 2.13 -5.57 -0.03
CA TRP A 97 3.45 -5.64 -0.64
C TRP A 97 3.41 -5.63 -2.16
N GLU A 98 2.41 -6.28 -2.77
CA GLU A 98 2.21 -6.22 -4.22
C GLU A 98 1.96 -4.79 -4.69
N VAL A 99 1.06 -4.05 -4.05
CA VAL A 99 0.76 -2.66 -4.45
C VAL A 99 1.94 -1.73 -4.17
N LEU A 100 2.61 -1.87 -3.02
CA LEU A 100 3.79 -1.07 -2.68
C LEU A 100 4.96 -1.30 -3.65
N SER A 101 5.08 -2.49 -4.24
CA SER A 101 6.15 -2.80 -5.20
C SER A 101 6.10 -2.00 -6.51
N ILE A 102 5.00 -1.26 -6.75
CA ILE A 102 4.89 -0.29 -7.87
C ILE A 102 5.84 0.89 -7.65
N LEU A 103 6.04 1.29 -6.39
CA LEU A 103 6.96 2.36 -6.01
C LEU A 103 8.39 1.82 -6.00
N PRO A 104 9.39 2.65 -6.36
CA PRO A 104 10.79 2.26 -6.20
C PRO A 104 11.14 2.16 -4.71
N GLU A 105 12.12 1.32 -4.37
CA GLU A 105 12.52 1.08 -2.97
C GLU A 105 12.95 2.36 -2.24
N SER A 106 13.47 3.37 -2.96
CA SER A 106 13.80 4.68 -2.40
C SER A 106 12.60 5.44 -1.82
N GLU A 107 11.39 5.11 -2.25
CA GLU A 107 10.14 5.72 -1.77
C GLU A 107 9.51 4.92 -0.61
N LEU A 108 10.07 3.77 -0.23
CA LEU A 108 9.57 2.92 0.86
C LEU A 108 10.18 3.28 2.23
N PHE A 109 10.26 4.58 2.53
CA PHE A 109 11.01 5.14 3.65
C PHE A 109 10.41 4.88 5.05
N LYS A 110 9.16 4.42 5.15
CA LYS A 110 8.52 4.02 6.43
C LYS A 110 8.68 2.53 6.73
N ILE A 111 9.30 1.77 5.84
CA ILE A 111 9.56 0.35 6.03
C ILE A 111 11.04 0.13 6.30
N LYS A 112 11.34 -0.64 7.34
CA LYS A 112 12.70 -1.03 7.64
C LYS A 112 13.27 -1.93 6.55
N ASP A 113 14.55 -1.76 6.25
CA ASP A 113 15.27 -2.55 5.23
C ASP A 113 15.17 -4.06 5.45
N GLU A 114 15.14 -4.51 6.71
CA GLU A 114 14.97 -5.93 7.05
C GLU A 114 13.66 -6.52 6.49
N TYR A 115 12.56 -5.76 6.57
CA TYR A 115 11.26 -6.19 6.07
C TYR A 115 11.16 -6.04 4.55
N ILE A 116 11.79 -5.01 3.97
CA ILE A 116 11.91 -4.89 2.51
C ILE A 116 12.61 -6.14 1.95
N ARG A 117 13.77 -6.52 2.50
CA ARG A 117 14.51 -7.69 2.03
C ARG A 117 13.76 -9.00 2.22
N LYS A 118 12.95 -9.12 3.27
CA LYS A 118 12.22 -10.34 3.61
C LYS A 118 10.92 -10.52 2.83
N TYR A 119 10.15 -9.45 2.64
CA TYR A 119 8.77 -9.54 2.14
C TYR A 119 8.56 -8.92 0.76
N HIS A 120 9.40 -7.97 0.33
CA HIS A 120 9.19 -7.31 -0.96
C HIS A 120 9.27 -8.33 -2.11
N PRO A 121 8.33 -8.32 -3.08
CA PRO A 121 8.22 -9.35 -4.12
C PRO A 121 9.50 -9.57 -4.94
N LYS A 122 10.27 -8.50 -5.14
CA LYS A 122 11.57 -8.53 -5.85
C LYS A 122 12.58 -9.49 -5.20
N TYR A 123 12.59 -9.60 -3.88
CA TYR A 123 13.53 -10.45 -3.15
C TYR A 123 12.96 -11.85 -2.91
N ARG A 124 11.64 -11.97 -2.72
CA ARG A 124 10.98 -13.28 -2.55
C ARG A 124 11.02 -14.17 -3.78
N LYS A 125 10.84 -13.61 -4.99
CA LYS A 125 10.88 -14.41 -6.24
C LYS A 125 12.25 -15.03 -6.49
N LYS A 126 13.34 -14.42 -6.00
CA LYS A 126 14.69 -15.00 -6.10
C LYS A 126 14.84 -16.28 -5.27
N THR A 127 14.12 -16.40 -4.16
CA THR A 127 14.22 -17.55 -3.24
C THR A 127 13.43 -18.77 -3.71
N GLN A 128 12.40 -18.61 -4.56
CA GLN A 128 11.60 -19.73 -5.11
C GLN A 128 12.16 -20.29 -6.43
N SER A 129 13.19 -19.66 -6.99
CA SER A 129 13.80 -20.05 -8.28
C SER A 129 15.17 -20.74 -8.10
N GLN A 130 15.45 -21.27 -6.90
CA GLN A 130 16.66 -22.01 -6.55
C GLN A 130 16.30 -23.35 -5.91
#